data_AF-A0A0D0DTQ5-F1
#
_entry.id   AF-A0A0D0DTQ5-F1
#
_cell.length_a   1.000
_cell.length_b   1.000
_cell.length_c   1.000
_cell.angle_alpha   90.00
_cell.angle_beta   90.00
_cell.angle_gamma   90.00
#
_symmetry.space_group_name_H-M   'P 1'
#
loop_
_entity.id
_entity.type
_entity.pdbx_description
1 polymer ?
#
loop_
_entity_poly.entity_id
_entity_poly.type
_entity_poly.pdbx_seq_one_letter_code
_entity_poly.pdbx_strand_id
1 'polypeptide(L)' 'VSMLAEELSIQSLSDLLCCFLFKKIYPIYPSNCSEVPLMVCPCYNEHISTFNLAYSRFYALSDLSGIGGMQTEFICST' A
#
# COMPACT_ATOMS: atom_id res chain seq x y z
N VAL A 1 -13.83 -3.95 1.74
CA VAL A 1 -12.60 -4.79 1.84
C VAL A 1 -12.71 -6.06 1.01
N SER A 2 -13.81 -6.81 1.07
CA SER A 2 -14.01 -8.06 0.30
C SER A 2 -13.85 -7.93 -1.22
N MET A 3 -14.48 -6.92 -1.83
CA MET A 3 -14.35 -6.67 -3.27
C MET A 3 -12.90 -6.40 -3.70
N LEU A 4 -12.17 -5.58 -2.92
CA LEU A 4 -10.75 -5.30 -3.16
C LEU A 4 -9.86 -6.53 -2.93
N ALA A 5 -10.20 -7.36 -1.95
CA ALA A 5 -9.51 -8.62 -1.68
C ALA A 5 -9.62 -9.60 -2.87
N GLU A 6 -10.79 -9.64 -3.52
CA GLU A 6 -11.02 -10.42 -4.73
C GLU A 6 -10.25 -9.84 -5.93
N GLU A 7 -10.32 -8.53 -6.14
CA GLU A 7 -9.61 -7.84 -7.23
C GLU A 7 -8.09 -8.04 -7.15
N LEU A 8 -7.51 -7.94 -5.94
CA LEU A 8 -6.09 -8.16 -5.70
C LEU A 8 -5.69 -9.63 -5.57
N SER A 9 -6.65 -10.56 -5.54
CA SER A 9 -6.43 -11.98 -5.23
C SER A 9 -5.75 -12.23 -3.88
N ILE A 10 -6.05 -11.40 -2.87
CA ILE A 10 -5.52 -11.50 -1.50
C ILE A 10 -6.67 -11.70 -0.52
N GLN A 11 -7.01 -12.95 -0.24
CA GLN A 11 -8.11 -13.30 0.67
C GLN A 11 -7.86 -12.81 2.11
N SER A 12 -6.60 -12.74 2.54
CA SER A 12 -6.18 -12.26 3.87
C SER A 12 -5.99 -10.73 3.95
N LEU A 13 -6.52 -9.97 2.99
CA LEU A 13 -6.34 -8.51 2.94
C LEU A 13 -6.82 -7.83 4.24
N SER A 14 -7.93 -8.29 4.79
CA SER A 14 -8.46 -7.78 6.06
C SER A 14 -7.47 -7.99 7.22
N ASP A 15 -6.89 -9.18 7.32
CA ASP A 15 -5.93 -9.51 8.38
C ASP A 15 -4.66 -8.66 8.23
N LEU A 16 -4.18 -8.49 7.00
CA LEU A 16 -3.02 -7.64 6.68
C LEU A 16 -3.27 -6.18 7.03
N LEU A 17 -4.47 -5.66 6.77
CA LEU A 17 -4.85 -4.30 7.15
C LEU A 17 -4.89 -4.12 8.66
N CYS A 18 -5.51 -5.04 9.39
CA CYS A 18 -5.54 -5.04 10.85
C CYS A 18 -4.11 -5.04 11.43
N CYS A 19 -3.25 -5.90 10.89
CA CYS A 19 -1.84 -6.00 11.26
C CYS A 19 -1.06 -4.71 10.97
N PHE A 20 -1.28 -4.12 9.79
CA PHE A 20 -0.65 -2.87 9.38
C PHE A 20 -1.04 -1.70 10.30
N LEU A 21 -2.34 -1.59 10.60
CA LEU A 21 -2.85 -0.57 11.51
C LEU A 21 -2.32 -0.75 12.93
N PHE A 22 -2.26 -2.00 13.41
CA PHE A 22 -1.67 -2.31 14.71
C PHE A 22 -0.21 -1.82 14.80
N LYS A 23 0.62 -2.10 13.79
CA LYS A 23 2.01 -1.61 13.72
C LYS A 23 2.12 -0.09 13.68
N LYS A 24 1.18 0.58 12.98
CA LYS A 24 1.12 2.04 12.94
C LYS A 24 0.80 2.66 14.30
N ILE A 25 -0.08 2.03 15.09
CA ILE A 25 -0.46 2.49 16.43
C ILE A 25 0.63 2.18 17.46
N TYR A 26 1.31 1.03 17.35
CA TYR A 26 2.31 0.57 18.31
C TYR A 26 3.69 0.35 17.65
N PRO A 27 4.38 1.43 17.23
CA PRO A 27 5.62 1.32 16.45
C PRO A 27 6.81 0.75 17.23
N ILE A 28 6.76 0.78 18.57
CA ILE A 28 7.84 0.30 19.46
C ILE A 28 7.65 -1.19 19.79
N TYR A 29 6.46 -1.76 19.53
CA TYR A 29 6.18 -3.15 19.87
C TYR A 29 6.89 -4.08 18.87
N PRO A 30 7.84 -4.92 19.32
CA PRO A 30 8.72 -5.67 18.42
C PRO A 30 8.07 -6.93 17.82
N SER A 31 6.84 -7.26 18.22
CA SER A 31 6.21 -8.51 17.78
C SER A 31 5.86 -8.47 16.30
N ASN A 32 6.16 -9.59 15.64
CA ASN A 32 5.70 -9.82 14.29
C ASN A 32 4.16 -9.83 14.30
N CYS A 33 3.53 -9.18 13.33
CA CYS A 33 2.07 -9.15 13.21
C CYS A 33 1.43 -10.55 13.23
N SER A 34 2.12 -11.56 12.73
CA SER A 34 1.69 -12.96 12.74
C SER A 34 1.58 -13.58 14.14
N GLU A 35 2.21 -12.97 15.15
CA GLU A 35 2.20 -13.41 16.55
C GLU A 35 1.14 -12.66 17.38
N VAL A 36 0.58 -11.56 16.85
CA VAL A 36 -0.47 -10.79 17.51
C VAL A 36 -1.83 -11.42 17.19
N PRO A 37 -2.62 -11.86 18.20
CA PRO A 37 -3.94 -12.39 17.93
C PRO A 37 -4.81 -11.34 17.22
N LEU A 38 -5.43 -11.71 16.10
CA LEU A 38 -6.27 -10.81 15.29
C LEU A 38 -7.41 -10.15 16.10
N MET A 39 -7.87 -10.81 17.17
CA MET A 39 -8.86 -10.28 18.12
C MET A 39 -8.40 -9.00 18.85
N VAL A 40 -7.10 -8.76 18.95
CA VAL A 40 -6.50 -7.59 19.61
C VAL A 40 -6.17 -6.49 18.61
N CYS A 41 -6.12 -6.82 17.31
CA CYS A 41 -5.87 -5.85 16.26
C CYS A 41 -7.10 -4.96 16.04
N PRO A 42 -6.90 -3.67 15.73
CA PRO A 42 -8.00 -2.79 15.37
C PRO A 42 -8.64 -3.29 14.07
N CYS A 43 -9.95 -3.59 14.11
CA CYS A 43 -10.73 -3.88 12.92
C CYS A 43 -10.96 -2.58 12.13
N TYR A 44 -10.65 -2.60 10.84
CA TYR A 44 -10.99 -1.52 9.92
C TYR A 44 -12.37 -1.78 9.31
N ASN A 45 -13.39 -1.09 9.83
CA ASN A 45 -14.78 -1.21 9.37
C ASN A 45 -15.19 -0.05 8.44
N GLU A 46 -14.27 0.86 8.14
CA GLU A 46 -14.53 2.03 7.30
C GLU A 46 -14.42 1.70 5.80
N HIS A 47 -14.76 2.67 4.96
CA HIS A 47 -14.67 2.54 3.51
C HIS A 47 -13.23 2.64 3.01
N ILE A 48 -12.78 1.62 2.26
CA ILE A 48 -11.54 1.69 1.47
C ILE A 48 -11.86 2.32 0.13
N SER A 49 -11.23 3.46 -0.17
CA SER A 49 -11.24 4.05 -1.51
C SER A 49 -10.02 3.58 -2.30
N THR A 50 -10.25 3.13 -3.53
CA THR A 50 -9.21 2.70 -4.47
C THR A 50 -8.99 3.78 -5.52
N PHE A 51 -7.74 4.14 -5.78
CA PHE A 51 -7.37 5.07 -6.84
C PHE A 51 -6.42 4.37 -7.80
N ASN A 52 -6.75 4.38 -9.08
CA ASN A 52 -5.88 3.80 -10.11
C ASN A 52 -4.71 4.76 -10.35
N LEU A 53 -3.52 4.30 -9.99
CA LEU A 53 -2.25 4.97 -10.19
C LEU A 53 -1.37 4.13 -11.09
N ALA A 54 -0.82 4.73 -12.12
CA ALA A 54 0.24 4.16 -12.94
C ALA A 54 1.50 5.01 -12.78
N TYR A 55 2.66 4.35 -12.77
CA TYR A 55 3.95 5.05 -12.84
C TYR A 55 4.63 4.70 -14.16
N SER A 56 5.13 5.72 -14.85
CA SER A 56 5.93 5.57 -16.07
C SER A 56 7.36 5.98 -15.75
N ARG A 57 8.30 5.05 -15.90
CA ARG A 57 9.73 5.34 -15.73
C ARG A 57 10.42 5.21 -17.07
N PHE A 58 10.97 6.31 -17.57
CA PHE A 58 11.58 6.36 -18.90
C PHE A 58 12.86 7.18 -18.90
N TYR A 59 13.67 6.95 -19.93
CA TYR A 59 14.92 7.68 -20.13
C TYR A 59 14.73 8.76 -21.18
N ALA A 60 14.79 10.02 -20.76
CA ALA A 60 14.68 11.19 -21.61
C ALA A 60 16.07 11.73 -21.97
N LEU A 61 16.60 11.30 -23.13
CA LEU A 61 17.88 11.79 -23.68
C LEU A 61 17.94 13.32 -23.83
N SER A 62 16.79 13.97 -23.98
CA SER A 62 16.67 15.42 -24.13
C SER A 62 16.76 16.20 -22.82
N ASP A 63 16.70 15.54 -21.67
CA ASP A 63 16.82 16.20 -20.37
C ASP A 63 18.29 16.28 -19.95
N LEU A 64 18.93 17.40 -20.31
CA LEU A 64 20.31 17.73 -19.94
C LEU A 64 20.46 18.10 -18.46
N SER A 65 19.36 18.29 -17.72
CA SER A 65 19.35 18.75 -16.33
C SER A 65 19.17 17.61 -15.31
N GLY A 66 18.51 16.51 -15.71
CA GLY A 66 18.36 15.31 -14.90
C GLY A 66 19.66 14.50 -14.91
N ILE A 67 20.32 14.38 -13.75
CA ILE A 67 21.48 13.50 -13.58
C ILE A 67 21.12 12.10 -14.08
N GLY A 68 21.64 11.74 -15.25
CA GLY A 68 21.43 10.44 -15.88
C GLY A 68 20.09 10.25 -16.59
N GLY A 69 19.38 11.31 -17.02
CA GLY A 69 18.25 11.25 -17.97
C GLY A 69 17.03 10.40 -17.56
N MET A 70 17.02 9.85 -16.35
CA MET A 70 15.97 8.96 -15.86
C MET A 70 14.84 9.79 -15.25
N GLN A 71 13.64 9.66 -15.82
CA GLN A 71 12.44 10.36 -15.36
C GLN A 71 11.39 9.38 -14.85
N THR A 72 10.61 9.83 -13.86
CA THR A 72 9.48 9.08 -13.31
C THR A 72 8.25 9.97 -13.27
N GLU A 73 7.21 9.58 -13.99
CA GLU A 73 5.92 10.27 -14.00
C GLU A 73 4.87 9.41 -13.30
N PHE A 74 3.98 10.07 -12.55
CA PHE A 74 2.83 9.44 -11.91
C PHE A 74 1.55 9.87 -12.62
N ILE A 75 0.79 8.90 -13.12
CA ILE A 75 -0.47 9.10 -13.82
C ILE A 75 -1.57 8.61 -12.88
N CYS A 76 -2.50 9.48 -12.53
CA CYS A 76 -3.68 9.14 -11.73
C CYS A 76 -4.95 9.25 -12.57
N SER A 77 -5.86 8.27 -12.42
CA SER A 77 -7.24 8.42 -12.88
C SER A 77 -8.08 8.90 -11.71
N THR A 78 -8.64 10.11 -11.82
CA THR A 78 -9.60 10.67 -10.86
C THR A 78 -10.98 10.06 -11.02
#